data_AF-A0A087S5D1-F1
#
_entry.id   AF-A0A087S5D1-F1
#
_cell.length_a   1.000
_cell.length_b   1.000
_cell.length_c   1.000
_cell.angle_alpha   90.00
_cell.angle_beta   90.00
_cell.angle_gamma   90.00
#
_symmetry.space_group_name_H-M   'P 1'
#
loop_
_entity.id
_entity.type
_entity.pdbx_description
1 polymer ?
#
loop_
_entity_poly.entity_id
_entity_poly.type
_entity_poly.pdbx_seq_one_letter_code
_entity_poly.pdbx_strand_id
1 'polypeptide(L)' 'MTRFTQEQVDDLNSKINTAEEALQWASDNLHPKVAKASSFGAEDAVVMDMMLKINPEFRFFTLDTGRLP' A
#
# COMPACT_ATOMS: atom_id res chain seq x y z
N MET A 1 1.02 -17.56 2.75
CA MET A 1 1.54 -16.18 2.66
C MET A 1 3.05 -16.28 2.71
N THR A 2 3.76 -15.63 1.80
CA THR A 2 5.22 -15.50 1.91
C THR A 2 5.51 -14.77 3.21
N ARG A 3 6.36 -15.34 4.05
CA ARG A 3 6.76 -14.75 5.32
C ARG A 3 8.12 -14.12 5.09
N PHE A 4 8.21 -12.79 5.16
CA PHE A 4 9.48 -12.09 5.06
C PHE A 4 10.32 -12.39 6.30
N THR A 5 11.61 -12.64 6.10
CA THR A 5 12.59 -12.68 7.19
C THR A 5 12.92 -11.24 7.63
N GLN A 6 13.48 -11.08 8.82
CA GLN A 6 13.90 -9.75 9.28
C GLN A 6 14.96 -9.14 8.34
N GLU A 7 15.92 -9.93 7.90
CA GLU A 7 16.96 -9.50 6.96
C GLU A 7 16.38 -8.99 5.63
N GLN A 8 15.34 -9.63 5.09
CA GLN A 8 14.65 -9.15 3.89
C GLN A 8 13.94 -7.83 4.12
N VAL A 9 13.33 -7.64 5.30
CA VAL A 9 12.67 -6.38 5.65
C VAL A 9 13.70 -5.26 5.82
N ASP A 10 14.82 -5.54 6.46
CA ASP A 10 15.91 -4.58 6.67
C ASP A 10 16.55 -4.15 5.33
N ASP A 11 16.76 -5.11 4.43
CA ASP A 11 17.24 -4.83 3.07
C ASP A 11 16.27 -3.93 2.29
N LEU A 12 14.97 -4.21 2.34
CA LEU A 12 13.95 -3.37 1.69
C LEU A 12 13.92 -1.94 2.28
N ASN A 13 13.96 -1.82 3.60
CA ASN A 13 13.98 -0.52 4.30
C ASN A 13 15.22 0.31 3.94
N SER A 14 16.34 -0.32 3.59
CA SER A 14 17.55 0.38 3.16
C SER A 14 17.50 0.91 1.72
N LYS A 15 16.61 0.35 0.89
CA LYS A 15 16.54 0.64 -0.56
C LYS A 15 15.39 1.56 -0.95
N ILE A 16 14.26 1.47 -0.24
CA ILE A 16 13.05 2.25 -0.54
C ILE A 16 13.10 3.56 0.24
N ASN A 17 13.13 4.68 -0.47
CA ASN A 17 13.31 6.01 0.12
C ASN A 17 12.13 6.96 -0.17
N THR A 18 11.25 6.58 -1.10
CA THR A 18 10.08 7.39 -1.50
C THR A 18 8.77 6.60 -1.43
N ALA A 19 7.65 7.31 -1.41
CA ALA A 19 6.32 6.69 -1.41
C ALA A 19 6.08 5.93 -2.73
N GLU A 20 6.45 6.52 -3.87
CA GLU A 20 6.30 5.92 -5.19
C GLU A 20 7.10 4.62 -5.33
N GLU A 21 8.35 4.58 -4.83
CA GLU A 21 9.15 3.35 -4.80
C GLU A 21 8.48 2.26 -3.95
N ALA A 22 7.96 2.62 -2.78
CA ALA A 22 7.27 1.69 -1.90
C ALA A 22 6.02 1.10 -2.57
N LEU A 23 5.22 1.95 -3.22
CA LEU A 23 3.98 1.56 -3.89
C LEU A 23 4.25 0.74 -5.16
N GLN A 24 5.27 1.09 -5.95
CA GLN A 24 5.69 0.31 -7.11
C GLN A 24 6.15 -1.08 -6.67
N TRP A 25 7.01 -1.16 -5.65
CA TRP A 25 7.45 -2.45 -5.11
C TRP A 25 6.28 -3.30 -4.61
N ALA A 26 5.31 -2.70 -3.92
CA ALA A 26 4.11 -3.39 -3.47
C ALA A 26 3.24 -3.90 -4.63
N SER A 27 3.13 -3.12 -5.71
CA SER A 27 2.46 -3.56 -6.95
C SER A 27 3.16 -4.78 -7.54
N ASP A 28 4.48 -4.74 -7.70
CA ASP A 28 5.23 -5.77 -8.42
C ASP A 28 5.34 -7.08 -7.63
N ASN A 29 5.37 -7.01 -6.29
CA ASN A 29 5.72 -8.15 -5.45
C ASN A 29 4.55 -8.70 -4.62
N LEU A 30 3.56 -7.87 -4.29
CA LEU A 30 2.47 -8.26 -3.39
C LEU A 30 1.10 -8.28 -4.06
N HIS A 31 0.93 -7.62 -5.22
CA HIS A 31 -0.31 -7.73 -5.98
C HIS A 31 -0.56 -9.18 -6.43
N PRO A 32 -1.82 -9.66 -6.46
CA PRO A 32 -3.06 -9.00 -6.02
C PRO A 32 -3.35 -9.17 -4.51
N LYS A 33 -2.43 -9.74 -3.72
CA LYS A 33 -2.65 -10.14 -2.33
C LYS A 33 -2.43 -9.03 -1.29
N VAL A 34 -2.21 -7.79 -1.72
CA VAL A 34 -2.18 -6.59 -0.88
C VAL A 34 -3.44 -5.75 -1.09
N ALA A 35 -3.85 -5.00 -0.07
CA ALA A 35 -4.93 -4.02 -0.14
C ALA A 35 -4.61 -2.82 0.78
N LYS A 36 -5.00 -1.62 0.38
CA LYS A 36 -4.84 -0.40 1.20
C LYS A 36 -6.08 -0.21 2.08
N ALA A 37 -5.86 -0.21 3.39
CA ALA A 37 -6.85 0.26 4.36
C ALA A 37 -6.94 1.78 4.27
N SER A 38 -8.13 2.35 4.11
CA SER A 38 -8.36 3.79 4.04
C SER A 38 -9.44 4.23 5.02
N SER A 39 -9.15 5.28 5.77
CA SER A 39 -10.09 6.03 6.60
C SER A 39 -10.64 7.28 5.88
N PHE A 40 -10.28 7.45 4.60
CA PHE A 40 -10.57 8.63 3.79
C PHE A 40 -9.95 9.93 4.33
N GLY A 41 -8.83 9.83 5.04
CA GLY A 41 -7.98 10.97 5.37
C GLY A 41 -7.36 11.63 4.12
N ALA A 42 -6.85 12.84 4.26
CA ALA A 42 -6.24 13.56 3.14
C ALA A 42 -5.00 12.83 2.60
N GLU A 43 -4.19 12.29 3.50
CA GLU A 43 -3.03 11.45 3.19
C GLU A 43 -3.43 10.16 2.49
N ASP A 44 -4.57 9.55 2.88
CA ASP A 44 -5.08 8.35 2.24
C ASP A 44 -5.49 8.64 0.80
N ALA A 45 -6.13 9.79 0.54
CA ALA A 45 -6.53 10.20 -0.80
C ALA A 45 -5.31 10.35 -1.73
N VAL A 46 -4.23 10.97 -1.24
CA VAL A 46 -2.98 11.14 -2.01
C VAL A 46 -2.32 9.79 -2.28
N VAL A 47 -2.25 8.90 -1.28
CA VAL A 47 -1.69 7.54 -1.47
C VAL A 47 -2.54 6.72 -2.44
N MET A 48 -3.87 6.80 -2.36
CA MET A 48 -4.77 6.11 -3.28
C MET A 48 -4.63 6.62 -4.72
N ASP A 49 -4.49 7.92 -4.93
CA ASP A 49 -4.22 8.52 -6.25
C ASP A 49 -2.90 7.99 -6.84
N MET A 50 -1.82 7.98 -6.05
CA MET A 50 -0.53 7.41 -6.48
C MET A 50 -0.65 5.92 -6.81
N MET A 51 -1.33 5.14 -5.96
CA MET A 51 -1.56 3.71 -6.19
C MET A 51 -2.30 3.46 -7.49
N LEU A 52 -3.40 4.17 -7.75
CA LEU A 52 -4.21 3.98 -8.96
C LEU A 52 -3.46 4.37 -10.24
N LYS A 53 -2.55 5.36 -10.17
CA LYS A 53 -1.66 5.73 -11.28
C LYS A 53 -0.63 4.64 -11.59
N ILE A 54 -0.14 3.93 -10.57
CA ILE A 54 0.81 2.80 -10.71
C ILE A 54 0.09 1.56 -11.23
N ASN A 55 -1.02 1.19 -10.60
CA ASN A 55 -1.79 0.00 -10.94
C ASN A 55 -3.29 0.21 -10.62
N PRO A 56 -4.17 0.31 -11.63
CA PRO A 56 -5.59 0.55 -11.40
C PRO A 56 -6.32 -0.63 -10.73
N GLU A 57 -5.71 -1.82 -10.69
CA GLU A 57 -6.29 -3.03 -10.08
C GLU A 57 -5.97 -3.16 -8.58
N PHE A 58 -5.40 -2.13 -7.95
CA PHE A 58 -5.22 -2.14 -6.50
C PHE A 58 -6.56 -2.23 -5.76
N ARG A 59 -6.54 -2.94 -4.64
CA ARG A 59 -7.72 -3.15 -3.79
C ARG A 59 -7.69 -2.21 -2.60
N PHE A 60 -8.84 -1.63 -2.28
CA PHE A 60 -9.01 -0.71 -1.16
C PHE A 60 -10.12 -1.22 -0.25
N PHE A 61 -10.00 -0.96 1.04
CA PHE A 61 -11.08 -1.22 1.99
C PHE A 61 -11.10 -0.15 3.07
N THR A 62 -12.27 0.04 3.67
CA THR A 62 -12.47 0.91 4.83
C THR A 62 -13.14 0.11 5.95
N LEU A 63 -12.92 0.54 7.19
CA LEU A 63 -13.61 -0.02 8.34
C LEU A 63 -14.72 0.95 8.73
N ASP A 64 -15.96 0.60 8.41
CA ASP A 64 -17.11 1.38 8.85
C ASP A 64 -17.42 1.07 10.32
N THR A 65 -17.21 2.06 11.18
CA THR A 65 -17.52 1.97 12.62
C THR A 65 -18.98 2.34 12.94
N GLY A 66 -19.80 2.61 11.91
CA GLY A 66 -21.18 3.10 12.01
C GLY A 66 -21.30 4.63 12.08
N ARG A 67 -20.25 5.35 11.69
CA ARG A 67 -20.15 6.83 11.78
C ARG A 67 -19.48 7.47 10.55
N LEU A 68 -19.31 6.73 9.46
CA LEU A 68 -18.86 7.33 8.20
C LEU A 68 -19.92 8.35 7.71
N PRO A 69 -19.52 9.57 7.32
CA PRO A 69 -20.43 10.60 6.84
C PRO A 69 -21.01 10.31 5.45
#